data_AF-A0A923P292-F1
#
_entry.id   AF-A0A923P292-F1
#
_cell.length_a   1.000
_cell.length_b   1.000
_cell.length_c   1.000
_cell.angle_alpha   90.00
_cell.angle_beta   90.00
_cell.angle_gamma   90.00
#
_symmetry.space_group_name_H-M   'P 1'
#
loop_
_entity.id
_entity.type
_entity.pdbx_description
1 polymer ?
#
loop_
_entity_poly.entity_id
_entity_poly.type
_entity_poly.pdbx_seq_one_letter_code
_entity_poly.pdbx_strand_id
1 'polypeptide(L)' 'MNSLFLLIPLGLILLVAAVAAFFWAVRSGQFDDLETPAWRIALDDDGRPPEGDASAPGDSGHRPGR' A
#
# COMPACT_ATOMS: atom_id res chain seq x y z
N MET A 1 -27.00 3.82 -39.81
CA MET A 1 -25.57 3.66 -39.47
C MET A 1 -24.98 5.05 -39.19
N ASN A 2 -24.91 5.48 -37.92
CA ASN A 2 -24.38 6.82 -37.57
C ASN A 2 -23.62 6.82 -36.23
N SER A 3 -23.87 5.83 -35.37
CA SER A 3 -23.23 5.68 -34.06
C SER A 3 -21.73 5.46 -34.13
N LEU A 4 -21.23 4.82 -35.20
CA LEU A 4 -19.78 4.60 -35.40
C LEU A 4 -18.99 5.91 -35.38
N PHE A 5 -19.53 7.00 -35.95
CA PHE A 5 -18.88 8.31 -35.93
C PHE A 5 -18.77 8.92 -34.54
N LEU A 6 -19.60 8.49 -33.59
CA LEU A 6 -19.52 8.91 -32.18
C LEU A 6 -18.65 7.94 -31.35
N LEU A 7 -18.78 6.65 -31.61
CA LEU A 7 -18.05 5.61 -30.87
C LEU A 7 -16.54 5.63 -31.15
N ILE A 8 -16.11 5.91 -32.39
CA ILE A 8 -14.69 5.98 -32.75
C ILE A 8 -13.95 7.08 -31.96
N PRO A 9 -14.37 8.36 -31.99
CA PRO A 9 -13.68 9.41 -31.23
C PRO A 9 -13.80 9.20 -29.71
N LEU A 10 -14.95 8.72 -29.23
CA LEU A 10 -15.12 8.40 -27.81
C LEU A 10 -14.14 7.30 -27.37
N GLY A 11 -13.99 6.23 -28.16
CA GLY A 11 -13.04 5.17 -27.90
C GLY A 11 -11.59 5.65 -27.92
N LEU A 12 -11.23 6.55 -28.84
CA LEU A 12 -9.90 7.18 -28.87
C LEU A 12 -9.62 8.01 -27.63
N ILE A 13 -10.60 8.80 -27.16
CA ILE A 13 -10.47 9.59 -25.93
C ILE A 13 -10.26 8.66 -24.74
N LEU A 14 -11.05 7.59 -24.63
CA LEU A 14 -10.92 6.61 -23.55
C LEU A 14 -9.56 5.89 -23.59
N LEU A 15 -9.08 5.54 -24.79
CA LEU A 15 -7.75 4.94 -24.98
C LEU A 15 -6.65 5.88 -24.49
N VAL A 16 -6.68 7.15 -24.90
CA VAL A 16 -5.70 8.15 -24.45
C VAL A 16 -5.78 8.36 -22.94
N ALA A 17 -6.99 8.44 -22.38
CA ALA A 17 -7.19 8.57 -20.95
C ALA A 17 -6.63 7.37 -20.17
N ALA A 18 -6.86 6.14 -20.65
CA ALA A 18 -6.32 4.93 -20.04
C ALA A 18 -4.78 4.91 -20.08
N VAL A 19 -4.18 5.28 -21.21
CA VAL A 19 -2.72 5.38 -21.34
C VAL A 19 -2.15 6.45 -20.42
N ALA A 20 -2.77 7.63 -20.35
CA ALA A 20 -2.36 8.70 -19.45
C ALA A 20 -2.46 8.28 -17.97
N ALA A 21 -3.56 7.64 -17.58
CA ALA A 21 -3.76 7.11 -16.23
C ALA A 21 -2.72 6.04 -15.88
N PHE A 22 -2.39 5.16 -16.83
CA PHE A 22 -1.34 4.15 -16.65
C PHE A 22 0.03 4.79 -16.40
N PHE A 23 0.46 5.75 -17.23
CA PHE A 23 1.73 6.45 -17.01
C PHE A 23 1.75 7.25 -15.70
N TRP A 24 0.62 7.82 -15.30
CA TRP A 24 0.49 8.50 -14.01
C TRP A 24 0.66 7.51 -12.84
N ALA A 25 -0.01 6.36 -12.88
CA ALA A 25 0.09 5.33 -11.85
C ALA A 25 1.52 4.77 -11.71
N VAL A 26 2.19 4.51 -12.84
CA VAL A 26 3.60 4.08 -12.87
C VAL A 26 4.51 5.14 -12.25
N ARG A 27 4.34 6.43 -12.60
CA ARG A 27 5.16 7.51 -12.02
C ARG A 27 4.86 7.73 -10.54
N SER A 28 3.64 7.47 -10.10
CA SER A 28 3.21 7.71 -8.72
C SER A 28 3.70 6.63 -7.74
N GLY A 29 4.45 5.62 -8.20
CA GLY A 29 5.00 4.58 -7.32
C GLY A 29 3.93 3.66 -6.71
N GLN A 30 2.71 3.61 -7.27
CA GLN A 30 1.61 2.76 -6.77
C GLN A 30 1.91 1.25 -6.80
N PHE A 31 2.98 0.86 -7.48
CA PHE A 31 3.43 -0.53 -7.54
C PHE A 31 4.48 -0.86 -6.46
N ASP A 32 5.10 0.14 -5.84
CA ASP A 32 6.14 -0.05 -4.81
C ASP A 32 5.52 -0.54 -3.48
N ASP A 33 4.25 -0.21 -3.21
CA ASP A 33 3.53 -0.63 -2.00
C ASP A 33 2.93 -2.06 -2.09
N LEU A 34 3.04 -2.72 -3.27
CA LEU A 34 2.62 -4.12 -3.44
C LEU A 34 3.70 -5.12 -3.04
N GLU A 35 4.94 -4.67 -2.87
CA GLU A 35 6.10 -5.54 -2.59
C GLU A 35 6.21 -5.97 -1.12
N THR A 36 5.49 -5.30 -0.20
CA THR A 36 5.68 -5.44 1.25
C THR A 36 4.59 -6.21 2.05
N PRO A 37 3.30 -6.32 1.64
CA PRO A 37 2.30 -6.98 2.49
C PRO A 37 2.29 -8.52 2.45
N ALA A 38 2.66 -9.13 1.32
CA ALA A 38 2.45 -10.56 1.10
C ALA A 38 3.30 -11.47 2.01
N TRP A 39 4.50 -11.01 2.40
CA TRP A 39 5.39 -11.76 3.28
C TRP A 39 4.96 -11.72 4.75
N ARG A 40 4.23 -10.68 5.18
CA ARG A 40 3.78 -10.57 6.57
C ARG A 40 2.64 -11.54 6.89
N ILE A 41 1.72 -11.76 5.94
CA ILE A 41 0.58 -12.67 6.13
C ILE A 41 0.97 -14.15 5.99
N ALA A 42 1.94 -14.47 5.13
CA ALA A 42 2.35 -15.86 4.89
C ALA A 42 3.38 -16.39 5.90
N LEU A 43 4.13 -15.51 6.59
CA LEU A 43 5.13 -15.92 7.60
C LEU A 43 4.62 -15.78 9.04
N ASP A 44 3.48 -15.13 9.30
CA ASP A 44 2.91 -14.99 10.66
C ASP A 44 2.13 -16.24 11.14
N ASP A 45 1.95 -17.27 10.30
CA ASP A 45 1.27 -18.52 10.70
C ASP A 45 2.23 -19.54 11.38
N ASP A 46 3.54 -19.29 11.35
CA ASP A 46 4.56 -20.13 12.00
C ASP A 46 5.07 -19.50 13.33
N GLY A 47 4.15 -19.26 14.27
CA GLY A 47 4.43 -19.57 15.68
C GLY A 47 5.04 -18.52 16.61
N ARG A 48 4.59 -17.25 16.62
CA ARG A 48 4.76 -16.40 17.83
C ARG A 48 3.56 -15.47 18.06
N PRO A 49 2.86 -15.54 19.21
CA PRO A 49 1.98 -14.46 19.63
C PRO A 49 2.81 -13.17 19.79
N PRO A 50 2.29 -11.98 19.47
CA PRO A 50 2.94 -10.75 19.86
C PRO A 50 2.97 -10.68 21.40
N GLU A 51 4.05 -11.18 22.00
CA GLU A 51 4.44 -10.86 23.36
C GLU A 51 4.67 -9.35 23.39
N GLY A 52 3.93 -8.70 24.28
CA GLY A 52 3.90 -7.26 24.38
C GLY A 52 5.26 -6.66 24.65
N ASP A 53 5.62 -5.67 23.83
CA ASP A 53 6.41 -4.54 24.29
C ASP A 53 5.39 -3.47 24.70
N ALA A 54 5.01 -3.42 25.98
CA ALA A 54 5.81 -2.72 26.98
C ALA A 54 6.18 -1.32 26.48
N SER A 55 5.17 -0.46 26.39
CA SER A 55 5.36 0.94 26.77
C SER A 55 5.86 0.97 28.22
N ALA A 56 7.17 0.82 28.40
CA ALA A 56 7.87 1.15 29.63
C ALA A 56 8.55 2.51 29.41
N PRO A 57 7.93 3.63 29.83
CA PRO A 57 8.66 4.85 30.02
C PRO A 57 9.31 4.83 31.40
N GLY A 58 10.64 4.93 31.41
CA GLY A 58 11.33 5.68 32.45
C GLY A 58 11.68 4.91 33.71
N ASP A 59 12.91 4.41 33.71
CA ASP A 59 13.80 4.54 34.85
C ASP A 59 13.67 5.93 35.51
N SER A 60 13.14 5.98 36.74
CA SER A 60 13.56 6.95 37.76
C SER A 60 13.08 6.48 39.14
N GLY A 61 13.96 5.82 39.89
CA GLY A 61 13.60 5.37 41.24
C GLY A 61 14.72 4.72 42.02
N HIS A 62 15.92 5.30 41.97
CA HIS A 62 17.05 4.98 42.82
C HIS A 62 16.64 4.86 44.30
N ARG A 63 16.81 3.65 44.88
CA ARG A 63 16.79 3.38 46.32
C ARG A 63 17.98 4.10 46.98
N PRO A 64 17.89 4.56 48.25
CA PRO A 64 18.37 3.65 49.30
C PRO A 64 17.71 3.78 50.69
N GLY A 65 17.66 2.63 51.38
CA GLY A 65 18.00 2.50 52.81
C GLY A 65 17.09 3.13 53.88
N ARG A 66 16.23 2.32 54.49
CA ARG A 66 16.24 2.03 55.93
C ARG A 66 15.33 0.86 56.25
#